data_AF-A8HTG3-F1
#
_entry.id   AF-A8HTG3-F1
#
_cell.length_a   1.000
_cell.length_b   1.000
_cell.length_c   1.000
_cell.angle_alpha   90.00
_cell.angle_beta   90.00
_cell.angle_gamma   90.00
#
_symmetry.space_group_name_H-M   'P 1'
#
loop_
_entity.id
_entity.type
_entity.pdbx_description
1 polymer ?
#
loop_
_entity_poly.entity_id
_entity_poly.type
_entity_poly.pdbx_seq_one_letter_code
_entity_poly.pdbx_strand_id
1 'polypeptide(L)' 'MSGDIVDLNAIRADELDRRWNDYDRHRRRAEKTGRKEDGIAAGKAWRSWLDLFMSAAQRDDLTKPVVLRQ' A
#
# COMPACT_ATOMS: atom_id res chain seq x y z
N MET A 1 29.43 -11.04 21.50
CA MET A 1 28.07 -10.98 20.91
C MET A 1 27.95 -9.64 20.23
N SER A 2 28.24 -9.59 18.92
CA SER A 2 28.10 -8.37 18.13
C SER A 2 26.61 -8.10 18.00
N GLY A 3 26.12 -7.01 18.55
CA GLY A 3 24.74 -6.58 18.31
C GLY A 3 24.64 -6.15 16.86
N ASP A 4 23.86 -6.86 16.06
CA ASP A 4 23.57 -6.46 14.69
C ASP A 4 22.94 -5.06 14.75
N ILE A 5 23.68 -4.06 14.29
CA ILE A 5 23.19 -2.70 14.16
C ILE A 5 22.20 -2.73 13.00
N VAL A 6 20.92 -2.78 13.34
CA VAL A 6 19.83 -2.75 12.37
C VAL A 6 19.74 -1.34 11.79
N ASP A 7 20.04 -1.20 10.49
CA ASP A 7 19.82 0.05 9.77
C ASP A 7 18.33 0.27 9.49
N LEU A 8 17.71 1.07 10.36
CA LEU A 8 16.29 1.42 10.25
C LEU A 8 15.95 2.19 8.97
N ASN A 9 16.92 2.87 8.35
CA ASN A 9 16.71 3.56 7.08
C ASN A 9 16.66 2.57 5.92
N ALA A 10 17.54 1.57 5.92
CA ALA A 10 17.52 0.49 4.93
C ALA A 10 16.20 -0.30 5.01
N ILE A 11 15.75 -0.67 6.21
CA ILE A 11 14.45 -1.34 6.42
C ILE A 11 13.30 -0.50 5.85
N ARG A 12 13.34 0.82 6.02
CA ARG A 12 12.30 1.72 5.52
C ARG A 12 12.31 1.81 3.98
N ALA A 13 13.49 1.79 3.36
CA ALA A 13 13.62 1.76 1.90
C ALA A 13 13.10 0.44 1.31
N ASP A 14 13.46 -0.70 1.92
CA ASP A 14 13.00 -2.02 1.48
C ASP A 14 11.47 -2.14 1.54
N GLU A 15 10.85 -1.62 2.60
CA GLU A 15 9.39 -1.67 2.74
C GLU A 15 8.68 -0.75 1.72
N LEU A 16 9.28 0.41 1.39
CA LEU A 16 8.78 1.29 0.32
C LEU A 16 8.81 0.58 -1.04
N ASP A 17 9.96 0.01 -1.39
CA ASP A 17 10.15 -0.69 -2.67
C ASP A 17 9.25 -1.92 -2.76
N ARG A 18 9.12 -2.68 -1.67
CA ARG A 18 8.25 -3.87 -1.62
C ARG A 18 6.79 -3.50 -1.89
N ARG A 19 6.24 -2.48 -1.23
CA ARG A 19 4.83 -2.08 -1.41
C ARG A 19 4.59 -1.43 -2.78
N TRP A 20 5.56 -0.65 -3.27
CA TRP A 20 5.50 -0.10 -4.62
C TRP A 20 5.47 -1.19 -5.70
N ASN A 21 6.40 -2.15 -5.61
CA ASN A 21 6.48 -3.26 -6.56
C ASN A 21 5.22 -4.14 -6.54
N ASP A 22 4.61 -4.32 -5.36
CA ASP A 22 3.35 -5.05 -5.24
C ASP A 22 2.20 -4.33 -5.97
N TYR A 23 2.09 -3.02 -5.79
CA TYR A 23 1.15 -2.18 -6.53
C TYR A 23 1.37 -2.27 -8.04
N ASP A 24 2.59 -2.05 -8.51
CA ASP A 24 2.90 -2.05 -9.95
C ASP A 24 2.57 -3.41 -10.60
N ARG A 25 2.89 -4.51 -9.90
CA ARG A 25 2.54 -5.87 -10.33
C ARG A 25 1.03 -6.04 -10.51
N HIS A 26 0.23 -5.63 -9.53
CA HIS A 26 -1.23 -5.77 -9.61
C HIS A 26 -1.85 -4.82 -10.64
N ARG A 27 -1.35 -3.58 -10.75
CA ARG A 27 -1.77 -2.60 -11.77
C ARG A 27 -1.57 -3.15 -13.18
N ARG A 28 -0.36 -3.63 -13.50
CA ARG A 28 -0.06 -4.23 -14.82
C ARG A 28 -0.92 -5.45 -15.12
N ARG A 29 -1.20 -6.27 -14.11
CA ARG A 29 -2.10 -7.43 -14.27
C ARG A 29 -3.51 -6.98 -14.60
N ALA A 30 -4.05 -6.00 -13.88
CA ALA A 30 -5.37 -5.44 -14.14
C ALA A 30 -5.47 -4.83 -15.55
N GLU A 31 -4.45 -4.08 -15.98
CA GLU A 31 -4.36 -3.53 -17.34
C GLU A 31 -4.34 -4.62 -18.41
N LYS A 32 -3.64 -5.73 -18.16
CA LYS A 32 -3.55 -6.86 -19.08
C LYS A 32 -4.84 -7.67 -19.17
N THR A 33 -5.54 -7.88 -18.04
CA THR A 33 -6.69 -8.80 -17.98
C THR A 33 -8.03 -8.08 -18.15
N GLY A 34 -8.12 -6.80 -17.82
CA GLY A 34 -9.37 -6.04 -17.74
C GLY A 34 -10.34 -6.55 -16.66
N ARG A 35 -9.91 -7.48 -15.79
CA ARG A 35 -10.78 -8.09 -14.77
C ARG A 35 -10.93 -7.17 -13.57
N LYS A 36 -12.18 -7.05 -13.09
CA LYS A 36 -12.51 -6.25 -11.91
C LYS A 36 -11.73 -6.69 -10.67
N GLU A 37 -11.55 -8.00 -10.50
CA GLU A 37 -10.86 -8.58 -9.34
C GLU A 37 -9.39 -8.15 -9.30
N ASP A 38 -8.74 -8.11 -10.46
CA ASP A 38 -7.35 -7.65 -10.57
C ASP A 38 -7.26 -6.13 -10.29
N GLY A 39 -8.26 -5.35 -10.72
CA GLY A 39 -8.38 -3.93 -10.38
C GLY A 39 -8.57 -3.68 -8.88
N ILE A 40 -9.38 -4.49 -8.20
CA ILE A 40 -9.54 -4.43 -6.74
C ILE A 40 -8.22 -4.76 -6.04
N ALA A 41 -7.48 -5.77 -6.51
CA ALA A 41 -6.18 -6.11 -5.96
C ALA A 41 -5.17 -4.96 -6.11
N ALA A 42 -5.17 -4.29 -7.28
CA ALA A 42 -4.33 -3.11 -7.51
C ALA A 42 -4.70 -1.96 -6.55
N GLY A 43 -5.99 -1.69 -6.35
CA GLY A 43 -6.46 -0.68 -5.39
C GLY A 43 -6.05 -0.99 -3.94
N LYS A 44 -6.10 -2.25 -3.52
CA LYS A 44 -5.64 -2.69 -2.19
C LYS A 44 -4.12 -2.50 -2.03
N ALA A 45 -3.33 -2.89 -3.03
CA ALA A 45 -1.88 -2.71 -2.99
C ALA A 45 -1.50 -1.22 -2.98
N TRP A 46 -2.20 -0.40 -3.76
CA TRP A 46 -2.06 1.06 -3.74
C TRP A 46 -2.33 1.63 -2.35
N ARG A 47 -3.41 1.18 -1.71
CA ARG A 47 -3.74 1.61 -0.36
C ARG A 47 -2.63 1.25 0.64
N SER A 48 -2.10 0.04 0.56
CA SER A 48 -0.99 -0.40 1.41
C SER A 48 0.25 0.48 1.24
N TRP A 49 0.58 0.91 0.02
CA TRP A 49 1.68 1.84 -0.23
C TRP A 49 1.43 3.22 0.38
N LEU A 50 0.22 3.77 0.20
CA LEU A 50 -0.15 5.07 0.80
C LEU A 50 -0.04 5.06 2.32
N ASP A 51 -0.45 3.96 2.98
CA ASP A 51 -0.40 3.83 4.45
C ASP A 51 0.99 4.07 5.04
N LEU A 52 2.08 3.95 4.27
CA LEU A 52 3.45 4.28 4.71
C LEU A 52 3.67 5.77 4.99
N PHE A 53 2.83 6.63 4.43
CA PHE A 53 2.94 8.08 4.53
C PHE A 53 1.82 8.70 5.40
N MET A 54 0.93 7.87 5.92
CA MET A 54 -0.24 8.32 6.68
C MET A 54 -0.03 8.19 8.17
N SER A 55 -0.51 9.19 8.92
CA SER A 55 -0.70 9.05 10.36
C SER A 55 -1.83 8.04 10.66
N ALA A 56 -1.90 7.56 11.90
CA ALA A 56 -3.02 6.71 12.34
C ALA A 56 -4.37 7.40 12.11
N ALA A 57 -4.50 8.68 12.46
CA ALA A 57 -5.73 9.44 12.27
C ALA A 57 -6.14 9.53 10.79
N GLN A 58 -5.18 9.75 9.88
CA GLN A 58 -5.47 9.79 8.44
C GLN A 58 -5.88 8.42 7.89
N ARG A 59 -5.33 7.32 8.42
CA ARG A 59 -5.75 5.97 8.05
C ARG A 59 -7.20 5.71 8.48
N ASP A 60 -7.53 6.06 9.71
CA ASP A 60 -8.87 5.87 10.27
C ASP A 60 -9.92 6.63 9.47
N ASP A 61 -9.65 7.88 9.10
CA ASP A 61 -10.56 8.70 8.31
C ASP A 61 -10.99 8.06 6.98
N LEU A 62 -10.09 7.33 6.33
CA LEU A 62 -10.39 6.68 5.05
C LEU A 62 -11.15 5.36 5.18
N THR A 63 -11.27 4.83 6.40
CA THR A 63 -12.08 3.63 6.68
C THR A 63 -13.49 3.98 7.18
N LYS A 64 -13.72 5.26 7.51
CA LYS A 64 -15.05 5.73 7.92
C LYS A 64 -16.02 5.64 6.74
N PRO A 65 -17.22 5.08 6.94
CA PRO A 65 -18.25 5.10 5.92
C PRO A 65 -18.60 6.56 5.60
N VAL A 66 -18.44 6.96 4.34
CA VAL A 66 -18.94 8.26 3.88
C VAL A 66 -20.46 8.16 3.79
N VAL A 67 -21.16 8.88 4.66
CA VAL A 67 -22.61 9.06 4.54
C VAL A 67 -22.84 9.99 3.35
N LEU A 68 -23.15 9.41 2.19
CA LEU A 68 -23.62 10.17 1.05
C LEU A 68 -25.01 10.72 1.41
N ARG A 69 -25.10 12.02 1.69
CA ARG A 69 -26.40 12.69 1.84
C ARG A 69 -27.08 12.67 0.46
N GLN A 70 -28.26 12.06 0.42
CA GLN A 70 -29.17 12.09 -0.73
C GLN A 70 -29.80 13.48 -0.87
#